data_AF-A0A7V7K140-F1
#
_entry.id   AF-A0A7V7K140-F1
#
_cell.length_a   1.000
_cell.length_b   1.000
_cell.length_c   1.000
_cell.angle_alpha   90.00
_cell.angle_beta   90.00
_cell.angle_gamma   90.00
#
_symmetry.space_group_name_H-M   'P 1'
#
loop_
_entity.id
_entity.type
_entity.pdbx_description
1 polymer ?
#
loop_
_entity_poly.entity_id
_entity_poly.type
_entity_poly.pdbx_seq_one_letter_code
_entity_poly.pdbx_strand_id
1 'polypeptide(L)'
;MMNYDYDKYRDKRAKVLGVKKRGLGFGALAGLVSMVIVLGLGVAVIPKSIAFFQARHLDDAIYKLQAKTAWPGEVLDDLAGQAGVRSVTAADNGSRIVVTFNRSKTDVHKFSIFFSEHGLQAVLLNKMSHGQRLKMLEKEAHFEAL
;
A
#
# COMPACT_ATOMS: atom_id res chain seq x y z
N MET A 1 13.02 32.48 60.23
CA MET A 1 13.81 31.30 59.85
C MET A 1 14.27 31.48 58.41
N MET A 2 15.58 31.52 58.17
CA MET A 2 16.14 31.73 56.83
C MET A 2 16.04 30.42 56.06
N ASN A 3 15.22 30.38 55.00
CA ASN A 3 14.97 29.19 54.21
C ASN A 3 16.24 28.84 53.42
N TYR A 4 17.01 27.87 53.93
CA TYR A 4 18.28 27.48 53.34
C TYR A 4 18.02 26.65 52.07
N ASP A 5 18.32 27.24 50.93
CA ASP A 5 18.15 26.62 49.61
C ASP A 5 19.36 25.72 49.30
N TYR A 6 19.16 24.42 49.54
CA TYR A 6 20.18 23.39 49.38
C TYR A 6 20.64 23.22 47.92
N ASP A 7 19.76 23.47 46.94
CA ASP A 7 20.08 23.29 45.53
C ASP A 7 21.07 24.35 45.06
N LYS A 8 20.88 25.59 45.50
CA LYS A 8 21.78 26.71 45.22
C LYS A 8 23.19 26.50 45.78
N TYR A 9 23.31 25.85 46.94
CA TYR A 9 24.61 25.56 47.56
C TYR A 9 25.34 24.40 46.88
N ARG A 10 24.59 23.40 46.41
CA ARG A 10 25.11 22.27 45.63
C ARG A 10 25.70 22.75 44.30
N ASP A 11 24.99 23.62 43.60
CA ASP A 11 25.43 24.16 42.31
C ASP A 11 26.69 25.05 42.43
N LYS A 12 26.80 25.83 43.52
CA LYS A 12 28.01 26.61 43.82
C LYS A 12 29.23 25.71 44.07
N ARG A 13 29.07 24.61 44.84
CA ARG A 13 30.16 23.64 45.07
C ARG A 13 30.61 22.97 43.78
N ALA A 14 29.69 22.55 42.92
CA ALA A 14 30.03 21.95 41.64
C ALA A 14 30.83 22.89 40.72
N LYS A 15 30.51 24.19 40.75
CA LYS A 15 31.23 25.24 39.98
C LYS A 15 32.64 25.50 40.51
N VAL A 16 32.83 25.57 41.82
CA VAL A 16 34.15 25.82 42.44
C VAL A 16 35.08 24.61 42.32
N LEU A 17 34.52 23.39 42.40
CA LEU A 17 35.27 22.14 42.28
C LEU A 17 35.58 21.74 40.82
N GLY A 18 35.24 22.58 39.84
CA GLY A 18 35.49 22.31 38.41
C GLY A 18 34.73 21.10 37.85
N VAL A 19 33.75 20.56 38.58
CA VAL A 19 32.96 19.40 38.16
C VAL A 19 31.93 19.86 37.13
N LYS A 20 32.27 19.71 35.84
CA LYS A 20 31.32 19.95 34.73
C LYS A 20 30.10 19.03 34.90
N LYS A 21 28.89 19.58 34.68
CA LYS A 21 27.65 18.79 34.61
C LYS A 21 27.89 17.58 33.69
N ARG A 22 27.67 16.36 34.19
CA ARG A 22 27.84 15.12 33.43
C ARG A 22 27.03 15.23 32.14
N GLY A 23 27.69 15.09 30.98
CA GLY A 23 27.03 15.05 29.69
C GLY A 23 26.07 13.85 29.58
N LEU A 24 25.28 13.78 28.51
CA LEU A 24 24.46 12.60 28.23
C LEU A 24 25.36 11.36 28.28
N GLY A 25 25.02 10.40 29.13
CA GLY A 25 25.76 9.14 29.22
C GLY A 25 25.75 8.41 27.88
N PHE A 26 26.83 7.71 27.56
CA PHE A 26 26.95 6.95 26.30
C PHE A 26 25.74 6.04 26.04
N GLY A 27 25.16 5.43 27.09
CA GLY A 27 23.95 4.61 26.98
C GLY A 27 22.71 5.40 26.52
N ALA A 28 22.56 6.65 26.95
CA ALA A 28 21.46 7.51 26.49
C ALA A 28 21.64 7.92 25.02
N LEU A 29 22.88 8.17 24.59
CA LEU A 29 23.20 8.46 23.19
C LEU A 29 22.98 7.21 22.30
N ALA A 30 23.49 6.05 22.72
CA ALA A 30 23.31 4.79 22.02
C ALA A 30 21.83 4.39 21.91
N GLY A 31 21.04 4.59 22.97
CA GLY A 31 19.60 4.37 22.95
C GLY A 31 18.88 5.24 21.93
N LEU A 32 19.22 6.54 21.87
CA LEU A 32 18.67 7.45 20.87
C LEU A 32 19.03 7.03 19.44
N VAL A 33 20.29 6.69 19.19
CA VAL A 33 20.74 6.24 17.87
C VAL A 33 20.04 4.94 17.46
N SER A 34 19.95 3.97 18.38
CA SER A 34 19.22 2.72 18.14
C SER A 34 17.75 2.97 17.82
N MET A 35 17.09 3.88 18.55
CA MET A 35 15.69 4.22 18.31
C MET A 35 15.49 4.84 16.92
N VAL A 36 16.38 5.75 16.50
CA VAL A 36 16.34 6.34 15.15
C VAL A 36 16.53 5.27 14.08
N ILE A 37 17.47 4.33 14.27
CA ILE A 37 17.70 3.24 13.32
C ILE A 37 16.46 2.35 13.20
N VAL A 38 15.87 1.93 14.32
CA VAL A 38 14.69 1.05 14.32
C VAL A 38 13.48 1.75 13.69
N LEU A 39 13.23 3.01 14.03
CA LEU A 39 12.15 3.79 13.44
C LEU A 39 12.36 4.04 11.95
N GLY A 40 13.59 4.41 11.55
CA GLY A 40 13.94 4.63 10.16
C GLY A 40 13.79 3.37 9.31
N LEU A 41 14.23 2.22 9.83
CA LEU A 41 14.07 0.93 9.15
C LEU A 41 12.59 0.52 9.05
N GLY A 42 11.80 0.76 10.11
CA GLY A 42 10.37 0.52 10.12
C GLY A 42 9.64 1.29 9.02
N VAL A 43 9.91 2.59 8.88
CA VAL A 43 9.31 3.45 7.84
C VAL A 43 9.66 2.95 6.43
N ALA A 44 10.88 2.48 6.19
CA ALA A 44 11.29 2.03 4.86
C ALA A 44 10.73 0.66 4.47
N VAL A 45 10.58 -0.27 5.42
CA VAL A 45 10.24 -1.68 5.16
C VAL A 45 8.74 -1.92 5.19
N ILE A 46 8.02 -1.36 6.17
CA ILE A 46 6.60 -1.65 6.40
C ILE A 46 5.74 -1.39 5.16
N PRO A 47 5.85 -0.26 4.44
CA PRO A 47 5.01 0.01 3.26
C PRO A 47 5.23 -1.02 2.14
N LYS A 48 6.48 -1.41 1.89
CA LYS A 48 6.82 -2.39 0.85
C LYS A 48 6.31 -3.79 1.18
N SER A 49 6.41 -4.19 2.44
CA SER A 49 5.89 -5.48 2.90
C SER A 49 4.37 -5.55 2.79
N ILE A 50 3.64 -4.49 3.20
CA ILE A 50 2.18 -4.43 3.08
C ILE A 50 1.76 -4.48 1.60
N ALA A 51 2.40 -3.70 0.74
CA ALA A 51 2.11 -3.69 -0.70
C ALA A 51 2.35 -5.08 -1.32
N PHE A 52 3.44 -5.76 -0.93
CA PHE A 52 3.73 -7.12 -1.41
C PHE A 52 2.68 -8.14 -0.94
N PHE A 53 2.30 -8.13 0.33
CA PHE A 53 1.29 -9.03 0.87
C PHE A 53 -0.09 -8.79 0.25
N GLN A 54 -0.47 -7.52 0.06
CA GLN A 54 -1.75 -7.17 -0.57
C GLN A 54 -1.79 -7.52 -2.05
N ALA A 55 -0.70 -7.36 -2.80
CA ALA A 55 -0.67 -7.63 -4.24
C ALA A 55 -0.44 -9.11 -4.59
N ARG A 56 0.17 -9.91 -3.70
CA ARG A 56 0.57 -11.30 -4.00
C ARG A 56 -0.60 -12.17 -4.46
N HIS A 57 -1.79 -11.95 -3.91
CA HIS A 57 -2.98 -12.73 -4.23
C HIS A 57 -3.90 -12.05 -5.25
N LEU A 58 -3.58 -10.83 -5.68
CA LEU A 58 -4.37 -10.11 -6.66
C LEU A 58 -3.97 -10.51 -8.09
N ASP A 59 -4.98 -10.83 -8.88
CA ASP A 59 -4.91 -10.97 -10.32
C ASP A 59 -5.81 -9.92 -10.96
N ASP A 60 -5.40 -9.47 -12.14
CA ASP A 60 -6.18 -8.60 -13.00
C ASP A 60 -6.66 -9.43 -14.20
N ALA A 61 -7.98 -9.42 -14.43
CA ALA A 61 -8.61 -10.01 -15.59
C ALA A 61 -9.17 -8.91 -16.50
N ILE A 62 -8.79 -8.93 -17.77
CA ILE A 62 -9.22 -7.96 -18.77
C ILE A 62 -10.32 -8.59 -19.61
N TYR A 63 -11.51 -8.00 -19.59
CA TYR A 63 -12.64 -8.44 -20.38
C TYR A 63 -13.03 -7.41 -21.44
N LYS A 64 -13.63 -7.90 -22.52
CA LYS A 64 -14.24 -7.08 -23.56
C LYS A 64 -15.59 -7.66 -23.93
N LEU A 65 -16.59 -6.80 -24.12
CA LEU A 65 -17.87 -7.20 -24.68
C LEU A 65 -17.70 -7.56 -26.16
N GLN A 66 -18.35 -8.65 -26.59
CA GLN A 66 -18.35 -9.05 -27.98
C GLN A 66 -19.12 -8.06 -28.86
N ALA A 67 -20.24 -7.56 -28.34
CA ALA A 67 -20.87 -6.35 -28.87
C ALA A 67 -19.92 -5.18 -28.58
N LYS A 68 -19.57 -4.37 -29.60
CA LYS A 68 -18.73 -3.17 -29.46
C LYS A 68 -19.46 -2.03 -28.72
N THR A 69 -20.14 -2.35 -27.63
CA THR A 69 -20.95 -1.45 -26.81
C THR A 69 -20.26 -1.19 -25.48
N ALA A 70 -20.64 -0.09 -24.84
CA ALA A 70 -20.19 0.21 -23.48
C ALA A 70 -20.74 -0.82 -22.49
N TRP A 71 -19.99 -1.05 -21.41
CA TRP A 71 -20.45 -1.90 -20.31
C TRP A 71 -21.61 -1.25 -19.55
N PRO A 72 -22.70 -1.99 -19.25
CA PRO A 72 -23.77 -1.47 -18.40
C PRO A 72 -23.25 -1.17 -17.00
N GLY A 73 -23.49 0.05 -16.50
CA GLY A 73 -23.00 0.50 -15.18
C GLY A 73 -23.47 -0.39 -14.03
N GLU A 74 -24.75 -0.78 -14.04
CA GLU A 74 -25.35 -1.65 -13.03
C GLU A 74 -24.59 -2.98 -12.89
N VAL A 75 -24.19 -3.59 -14.01
CA VAL A 75 -23.43 -4.84 -14.01
C VAL A 75 -22.02 -4.66 -13.46
N LEU A 76 -21.40 -3.49 -13.67
CA LEU A 76 -20.08 -3.19 -13.11
C LEU A 76 -20.14 -2.99 -11.60
N ASP A 77 -21.19 -2.34 -11.11
CA ASP A 77 -21.41 -2.12 -9.68
C ASP A 77 -21.71 -3.45 -8.96
N ASP A 78 -22.54 -4.30 -9.55
CA ASP A 78 -22.82 -5.65 -9.04
C ASP A 78 -21.57 -6.53 -9.03
N LEU A 79 -20.75 -6.45 -10.09
CA LEU A 79 -19.47 -7.15 -10.16
C LEU A 79 -18.50 -6.64 -9.08
N ALA A 80 -18.45 -5.33 -8.84
CA ALA A 80 -17.63 -4.73 -7.79
C ALA A 80 -18.06 -5.17 -6.39
N GLY A 81 -19.35 -5.46 -6.19
CA GLY A 81 -19.91 -5.99 -4.95
C GLY A 81 -19.59 -7.47 -4.68
N GLN A 82 -19.07 -8.23 -5.66
CA GLN A 82 -18.82 -9.65 -5.49
C GLN A 82 -17.69 -9.97 -4.50
N ALA A 83 -17.89 -11.03 -3.72
CA ALA A 83 -16.90 -11.52 -2.77
C ALA A 83 -15.57 -11.88 -3.47
N GLY A 84 -14.52 -11.14 -3.14
CA GLY A 84 -13.18 -11.35 -3.70
C GLY A 84 -12.84 -10.41 -4.86
N VAL A 85 -13.78 -9.62 -5.37
CA VAL A 85 -13.48 -8.50 -6.27
C VAL A 85 -12.98 -7.32 -5.43
N ARG A 86 -11.90 -6.67 -5.88
CA ARG A 86 -11.30 -5.50 -5.22
C ARG A 86 -11.63 -4.21 -5.96
N SER A 87 -11.62 -4.25 -7.28
CA SER A 87 -11.98 -3.11 -8.12
C SER A 87 -12.36 -3.56 -9.51
N VAL A 88 -13.26 -2.80 -10.13
CA VAL A 88 -13.61 -2.91 -11.55
C VAL A 88 -13.34 -1.55 -12.17
N THR A 89 -12.58 -1.51 -13.26
CA THR A 89 -12.23 -0.25 -13.94
C THR A 89 -12.47 -0.41 -15.43
N ALA A 90 -13.23 0.50 -16.02
CA ALA A 90 -13.39 0.58 -17.46
C ALA A 90 -12.13 1.18 -18.11
N ALA A 91 -11.62 0.53 -19.15
CA ALA A 91 -10.50 0.99 -19.97
C ALA A 91 -10.98 1.24 -21.41
N ASP A 92 -10.30 2.13 -22.13
CA ASP A 92 -10.50 2.44 -23.57
C ASP A 92 -11.97 2.68 -23.96
N ASN A 93 -12.46 3.90 -23.70
CA ASN A 93 -13.81 4.38 -24.07
C ASN A 93 -14.96 3.47 -23.57
N GLY A 94 -14.74 2.72 -22.49
CA GLY A 94 -15.75 1.87 -21.88
C GLY A 94 -16.02 0.55 -22.60
N SER A 95 -15.15 0.15 -23.53
CA SER A 95 -15.31 -1.12 -24.27
C SER A 95 -14.63 -2.31 -23.57
N ARG A 96 -13.62 -2.03 -22.75
CA ARG A 96 -12.88 -3.02 -21.96
C ARG A 96 -13.07 -2.74 -20.48
N ILE A 97 -13.03 -3.78 -19.68
CA ILE A 97 -12.95 -3.65 -18.23
C ILE A 97 -11.77 -4.44 -17.71
N VAL A 98 -11.19 -3.94 -16.63
CA VAL A 98 -10.17 -4.60 -15.83
C VAL A 98 -10.80 -4.91 -14.48
N VAL A 99 -10.85 -6.19 -14.16
CA VAL A 99 -11.34 -6.71 -12.88
C VAL A 99 -10.14 -7.12 -12.06
N THR A 100 -9.87 -6.39 -10.99
CA THR A 100 -8.85 -6.75 -10.00
C THR A 100 -9.50 -7.59 -8.92
N PHE A 101 -9.03 -8.81 -8.71
CA PHE A 101 -9.65 -9.74 -7.79
C PHE A 101 -8.63 -10.58 -7.03
N ASN A 102 -9.04 -11.06 -5.85
CA ASN A 102 -8.26 -11.99 -5.06
C ASN A 102 -8.50 -13.42 -5.57
N ARG A 103 -7.45 -14.01 -6.15
CA ARG A 103 -7.45 -15.36 -6.72
C ARG A 103 -7.77 -16.46 -5.71
N SER A 104 -7.66 -16.20 -4.40
CA SER A 104 -8.00 -17.17 -3.35
C SER A 104 -9.48 -17.19 -2.98
N LYS A 105 -10.27 -16.22 -3.46
CA LYS A 105 -11.70 -16.06 -3.13
C LYS A 105 -12.59 -16.21 -4.37
N THR A 106 -12.11 -15.75 -5.51
CA THR A 106 -12.84 -15.80 -6.78
C THR A 106 -11.89 -16.06 -7.94
N ASP A 107 -12.45 -16.40 -9.10
CA ASP A 107 -11.72 -16.69 -10.32
C ASP A 107 -12.45 -16.18 -11.58
N VAL A 108 -11.77 -16.30 -12.71
CA VAL A 108 -12.32 -15.90 -14.02
C VAL A 108 -13.51 -16.74 -14.46
N HIS A 109 -13.65 -17.96 -13.95
CA HIS A 109 -14.79 -18.81 -14.28
C HIS A 109 -16.08 -18.28 -13.65
N LYS A 110 -16.03 -17.86 -12.38
CA LYS A 110 -17.16 -17.19 -11.72
C LYS A 110 -17.59 -15.91 -12.44
N PHE A 111 -16.64 -15.14 -12.95
CA PHE A 111 -16.97 -13.95 -13.75
C PHE A 111 -17.62 -14.31 -15.08
N SER A 112 -17.13 -15.35 -15.76
CA SER A 112 -17.76 -15.82 -17.01
C SER A 112 -19.21 -16.27 -16.81
N ILE A 113 -19.50 -16.94 -15.69
CA ILE A 113 -20.87 -17.32 -15.29
C ILE A 113 -21.69 -16.07 -15.02
N PHE A 114 -21.19 -15.15 -14.18
CA PHE A 114 -21.88 -13.90 -13.86
C PHE A 114 -22.26 -13.10 -15.12
N PHE A 115 -21.35 -12.96 -16.09
CA PHE A 115 -21.66 -12.26 -17.34
C PHE A 115 -22.73 -13.00 -18.15
N SER A 116 -22.66 -14.34 -18.20
CA SER A 116 -23.65 -15.15 -18.90
C SER A 116 -25.05 -15.03 -18.27
N GLU A 117 -25.14 -14.99 -16.95
CA GLU A 117 -26.40 -14.79 -16.19
C GLU A 117 -27.03 -13.42 -16.48
N HIS A 118 -26.22 -12.41 -16.74
CA HIS A 118 -26.66 -11.07 -17.14
C HIS A 118 -26.87 -10.92 -18.66
N GLY A 119 -26.79 -12.02 -19.42
CA GLY A 119 -26.97 -12.02 -20.87
C GLY A 119 -25.82 -11.33 -21.63
N LEU A 120 -24.67 -11.13 -21.00
CA LEU A 120 -23.50 -10.47 -21.60
C LEU A 120 -22.51 -11.51 -22.13
N GLN A 121 -22.19 -11.41 -23.42
CA GLN A 121 -21.09 -12.18 -24.03
C GLN A 121 -19.78 -11.42 -23.84
N ALA A 122 -19.12 -11.71 -22.73
CA ALA A 122 -17.81 -11.17 -22.38
C ALA A 122 -16.69 -12.14 -22.77
N VAL A 123 -15.66 -11.62 -23.44
CA VAL A 123 -14.46 -12.36 -23.80
C VAL A 123 -13.33 -11.97 -22.86
N LEU A 124 -12.72 -12.97 -22.21
CA LEU A 124 -11.48 -12.78 -21.46
C LEU A 124 -10.33 -12.54 -22.44
N LEU A 125 -9.79 -11.33 -22.44
CA LEU A 125 -8.64 -10.98 -23.27
C LEU A 125 -7.33 -11.41 -22.63
N ASN A 126 -7.20 -11.23 -21.32
CA ASN A 126 -5.98 -11.58 -20.59
C ASN A 126 -6.25 -11.75 -19.09
N LYS A 127 -5.42 -12.57 -18.45
CA LYS A 127 -5.32 -12.68 -16.99
C LYS A 127 -3.85 -12.59 -16.60
N MET A 128 -3.52 -11.67 -15.70
CA MET A 128 -2.15 -11.50 -15.22
C MET A 128 -2.12 -11.15 -13.74
N SER A 129 -0.96 -11.24 -13.09
CA SER A 129 -0.84 -10.77 -11.71
C SER A 129 -0.95 -9.25 -11.66
N HIS A 130 -1.59 -8.73 -10.62
CA HIS A 130 -1.74 -7.28 -10.44
C HIS A 130 -0.38 -6.56 -10.42
N GLY A 131 0.62 -7.17 -9.78
CA GLY A 131 1.98 -6.64 -9.75
C GLY A 131 2.68 -6.64 -11.12
N GLN A 132 2.36 -7.59 -12.00
CA GLN A 132 2.86 -7.58 -13.38
C GLN A 132 2.24 -6.44 -14.18
N ARG A 133 0.94 -6.21 -14.02
CA ARG A 133 0.24 -5.10 -14.70
C ARG A 133 0.80 -3.74 -14.28
N LEU A 134 1.00 -3.51 -12.99
CA LEU A 134 1.57 -2.26 -12.49
C LEU A 134 2.96 -1.98 -13.08
N LYS A 135 3.82 -3.00 -13.15
CA LYS A 135 5.14 -2.88 -13.78
C LYS A 135 5.07 -2.63 -15.29
N MET A 136 4.05 -3.15 -15.96
CA MET A 136 3.84 -2.90 -17.39
C MET A 136 3.42 -1.46 -17.62
N LEU A 137 2.44 -0.96 -16.85
CA LEU A 137 1.99 0.43 -16.91
C LEU A 137 3.10 1.43 -16.59
N GLU A 138 3.94 1.14 -15.59
CA GLU A 138 5.10 1.98 -15.25
C GLU A 138 6.11 2.06 -16.41
N LYS A 139 6.36 0.93 -17.09
CA LYS A 139 7.20 0.91 -18.28
C LYS A 139 6.58 1.70 -19.43
N GLU A 140 5.30 1.50 -19.70
CA GLU A 140 4.58 2.23 -20.76
C GLU A 140 4.64 3.74 -20.52
N ALA A 141 4.37 4.21 -19.29
CA ALA A 141 4.48 5.62 -18.93
C ALA A 141 5.91 6.18 -19.10
N HIS A 142 6.93 5.38 -18.81
CA HIS A 142 8.33 5.78 -19.01
C HIS A 142 8.69 5.91 -20.50
N PHE A 143 8.10 5.08 -21.38
CA PHE A 143 8.35 5.16 -22.83
C PHE A 143 7.56 6.30 -23.49
N GLU A 144 6.36 6.64 -23.00
CA GLU A 144 5.57 7.77 -23.52
C GLU A 144 6.13 9.15 -23.11
N ALA A 145 6.97 9.20 -22.08
CA ALA A 145 7.61 10.43 -21.59
C ALA A 145 8.94 10.78 -22.29
N LEU A 146 9.40 9.92 -23.23
CA LEU A 146 10.62 10.11 -24.04
C LEU A 146 10.27 10.60 -25.45
#